data_AF-A0A5J4SNR3-F1
#
_entry.id   AF-A0A5J4SNR3-F1
#
_cell.length_a   1.000
_cell.length_b   1.000
_cell.length_c   1.000
_cell.angle_alpha   90.00
_cell.angle_beta   90.00
_cell.angle_gamma   90.00
#
_symmetry.space_group_name_H-M   'P 1'
#
loop_
_entity.id
_entity.type
_entity.pdbx_description
1 polymer ?
#
loop_
_entity_poly.entity_id
_entity_poly.type
_entity_poly.pdbx_seq_one_letter_code
_entity_poly.pdbx_strand_id
1 'polypeptide(L)'
;MTAEKTAEYAQLYGVEYCISFSEQKSSTDTIAVDSENEPFRDNGKLLFRPGGHGALIENLNDLDADILFIKNIDNVVPDRLKEDTITYKKLIAGVLVSLQKQSFAYLNLLDSGKYTQEQIIEILQFVQRNLFCRNSGIKI
;
A
#
# COMPACT_ATOMS: atom_id res chain seq x y z
N MET A 1 0.18 14.73 -17.46
CA MET A 1 -0.46 16.00 -17.08
C MET A 1 0.52 17.11 -17.41
N THR A 2 0.07 18.22 -18.01
CA THR A 2 0.97 19.36 -18.32
C THR A 2 1.32 20.11 -17.04
N ALA A 3 2.45 20.82 -17.00
CA ALA A 3 2.87 21.60 -15.84
C ALA A 3 1.80 22.65 -15.42
N GLU A 4 1.12 23.24 -16.41
CA GLU A 4 0.02 24.19 -16.21
C GLU A 4 -1.16 23.56 -15.45
N LYS A 5 -1.60 22.37 -15.86
CA LYS A 5 -2.66 21.60 -15.18
C LYS A 5 -2.26 21.25 -13.75
N THR A 6 -1.00 20.85 -13.54
CA THR A 6 -0.49 20.52 -12.20
C THR A 6 -0.57 21.73 -11.27
N ALA A 7 -0.15 22.92 -11.73
CA ALA A 7 -0.22 24.14 -10.93
C ALA A 7 -1.66 24.57 -10.61
N GLU A 8 -2.56 24.49 -11.60
CA GLU A 8 -3.99 24.77 -11.43
C GLU A 8 -4.61 23.89 -10.31
N TYR A 9 -4.41 22.58 -10.39
CA TYR A 9 -4.96 21.64 -9.40
C TYR A 9 -4.26 21.76 -8.03
N ALA A 10 -2.95 22.05 -8.00
CA ALA A 10 -2.21 22.27 -6.76
C ALA A 10 -2.82 23.44 -5.97
N GLN A 11 -3.10 24.55 -6.66
CA GLN A 11 -3.75 25.72 -6.08
C GLN A 11 -5.19 25.42 -5.65
N LEU A 12 -5.96 24.75 -6.50
CA LEU A 12 -7.37 24.42 -6.22
C LEU A 12 -7.54 23.57 -4.96
N TYR A 13 -6.64 22.62 -4.73
CA TYR A 13 -6.74 21.70 -3.59
C TYR A 13 -5.79 22.03 -2.43
N GLY A 14 -4.93 23.04 -2.57
CA GLY A 14 -3.97 23.43 -1.54
C GLY A 14 -2.95 22.33 -1.24
N VAL A 15 -2.48 21.62 -2.26
CA VAL A 15 -1.54 20.50 -2.14
C VAL A 15 -0.35 20.67 -3.08
N GLU A 16 0.77 20.05 -2.72
CA GLU A 16 1.91 19.88 -3.61
C GLU A 16 1.82 18.51 -4.29
N TYR A 17 2.02 18.47 -5.61
CA TYR A 17 2.00 17.24 -6.39
C TYR A 17 3.41 16.81 -6.80
N CYS A 18 3.87 15.69 -6.27
CA CYS A 18 5.07 15.00 -6.74
C CYS A 18 4.69 13.95 -7.79
N ILE A 19 4.79 14.31 -9.08
CA ILE A 19 4.40 13.43 -10.19
C ILE A 19 5.66 12.89 -10.85
N SER A 20 5.85 11.58 -10.77
CA SER A 20 6.91 10.86 -11.47
C SER A 20 6.34 9.62 -12.16
N PHE A 21 7.13 9.05 -13.05
CA PHE A 21 6.84 7.75 -13.64
C PHE A 21 7.75 6.70 -13.01
N SER A 22 7.18 5.54 -12.73
CA SER A 22 7.93 4.36 -12.34
C SER A 22 7.77 3.32 -13.43
N GLU A 23 8.88 2.87 -13.99
CA GLU A 23 8.92 1.78 -14.95
C GLU A 23 9.22 0.47 -14.22
N GLN A 24 8.72 -0.64 -14.76
CA GLN A 24 9.03 -1.96 -14.23
C GLN A 24 10.54 -2.21 -14.36
N LYS A 25 11.20 -2.59 -13.25
CA LYS A 25 12.64 -2.88 -13.24
C LYS A 25 12.92 -4.11 -14.11
N SER A 26 13.89 -4.03 -15.01
CA SER A 26 14.29 -5.16 -15.88
C SER A 26 14.80 -6.38 -15.12
N SER A 27 15.25 -6.20 -13.87
CA SER A 27 15.59 -7.31 -12.96
C SER A 27 14.41 -8.21 -12.60
N THR A 28 13.18 -7.76 -12.84
CA THR A 28 11.95 -8.53 -12.63
C THR A 28 11.47 -9.25 -13.88
N ASP A 29 12.20 -9.12 -15.00
CA ASP A 29 11.82 -9.79 -16.24
C ASP A 29 11.97 -11.30 -16.09
N THR A 30 10.99 -12.03 -16.61
CA THR A 30 10.94 -13.49 -16.59
C THR A 30 11.40 -14.03 -17.94
N ILE A 31 12.03 -15.21 -17.89
CA ILE A 31 12.43 -15.92 -19.11
C ILE A 31 11.17 -16.37 -19.88
N ALA A 32 11.11 -16.05 -21.17
CA ALA A 32 10.07 -16.57 -22.03
C ALA A 32 10.35 -18.06 -22.31
N VAL A 33 9.30 -18.87 -22.33
CA VAL A 33 9.38 -20.30 -22.66
C VAL A 33 8.54 -20.61 -23.90
N ASP A 34 8.92 -21.66 -24.63
CA ASP A 34 8.12 -22.20 -25.73
C ASP A 34 6.99 -23.12 -25.24
N SER A 35 6.29 -23.78 -26.16
CA SER A 35 5.18 -24.69 -25.83
C SER A 35 5.61 -25.92 -25.03
N GLU A 36 6.89 -26.29 -25.09
CA GLU A 36 7.47 -27.42 -24.36
C GLU A 36 8.07 -26.98 -23.01
N ASN A 37 7.86 -25.72 -22.62
CA ASN A 37 8.41 -25.11 -21.41
C ASN A 37 9.96 -24.99 -21.42
N GLU A 38 10.58 -24.98 -22.60
CA GLU A 38 12.01 -24.74 -22.76
C GLU A 38 12.31 -23.25 -22.97
N PRO A 39 13.48 -22.75 -22.53
CA PRO A 39 13.86 -21.35 -22.71
C PRO A 39 13.81 -20.88 -24.17
N PHE A 40 12.91 -19.93 -24.45
CA PHE A 40 12.74 -19.38 -25.78
C PHE A 40 13.93 -18.49 -26.18
N ARG A 41 14.41 -18.68 -27.41
CA ARG A 41 15.52 -17.91 -27.97
C ARG A 41 15.11 -17.19 -29.24
N ASP A 42 15.41 -15.89 -29.31
CA ASP A 42 15.30 -15.09 -30.52
C ASP A 42 16.71 -14.77 -31.04
N ASN A 43 17.01 -15.16 -32.29
CA ASN A 43 18.34 -15.03 -32.90
C ASN A 43 19.49 -15.53 -32.00
N GLY A 44 19.25 -16.64 -31.28
CA GLY A 44 20.22 -17.28 -30.38
C GLY A 44 20.31 -16.68 -28.97
N LYS A 45 19.68 -15.53 -28.71
CA LYS A 45 19.63 -14.89 -27.38
C LYS A 45 18.38 -15.29 -26.62
N LEU A 46 18.48 -15.45 -25.31
CA LEU A 46 17.31 -15.67 -24.45
C LEU A 46 16.39 -14.46 -24.53
N LEU A 47 15.08 -14.72 -24.70
CA LEU A 47 14.07 -13.69 -24.66
C LEU A 47 13.52 -13.55 -23.24
N PHE A 48 13.46 -12.31 -22.76
CA PHE A 48 12.86 -11.96 -21.49
C PHE A 48 11.58 -11.18 -21.73
N ARG A 49 10.60 -11.34 -20.83
CA ARG A 49 9.34 -10.60 -20.84
C ARG A 49 9.10 -9.96 -19.47
N PRO A 50 8.33 -8.88 -19.40
CA PRO A 50 7.95 -8.29 -18.11
C PRO A 50 7.27 -9.35 -17.21
N GLY A 51 7.75 -9.50 -15.98
CA GLY A 51 7.26 -10.48 -14.99
C GLY A 51 5.82 -10.29 -14.48
N GLY A 52 5.02 -9.45 -15.15
CA GLY A 52 3.64 -9.15 -14.80
C GLY A 52 3.48 -8.24 -13.57
N HIS A 53 2.26 -8.15 -13.05
CA HIS A 53 1.89 -7.20 -12.00
C HIS A 53 2.67 -7.34 -10.69
N GLY A 54 3.23 -8.52 -10.40
CA GLY A 54 4.04 -8.77 -9.19
C GLY A 54 5.34 -7.95 -9.17
N ALA A 55 5.82 -7.50 -10.33
CA ALA A 55 6.97 -6.61 -10.43
C ALA A 55 6.74 -5.23 -9.78
N LEU A 56 5.47 -4.86 -9.54
CA LEU A 56 5.13 -3.63 -8.82
C LEU A 56 5.73 -3.61 -7.41
N ILE A 57 5.85 -4.75 -6.73
CA ILE A 57 6.36 -4.83 -5.34
C ILE A 57 7.75 -4.18 -5.23
N GLU A 58 8.63 -4.47 -6.19
CA GLU A 58 9.98 -3.90 -6.23
C GLU A 58 9.99 -2.38 -6.43
N ASN A 59 9.01 -1.84 -7.17
CA ASN A 59 8.84 -0.39 -7.32
C ASN A 59 8.22 0.24 -6.07
N LEU A 60 7.31 -0.47 -5.37
CA LEU A 60 6.70 0.02 -4.14
C LEU A 60 7.74 0.14 -3.01
N ASN A 61 8.73 -0.75 -2.97
CA ASN A 61 9.83 -0.70 -1.99
C ASN A 61 10.72 0.55 -2.12
N ASP A 62 10.73 1.21 -3.29
CA ASP A 62 11.50 2.44 -3.50
C ASP A 62 10.75 3.70 -3.03
N LEU A 63 9.48 3.57 -2.64
CA LEU A 63 8.64 4.69 -2.22
C LEU A 63 8.75 4.94 -0.71
N ASP A 64 9.09 6.18 -0.36
CA ASP A 64 9.04 6.66 1.02
C ASP A 64 7.66 7.25 1.32
N ALA A 65 6.72 6.40 1.75
CA ALA A 65 5.36 6.80 2.06
C ALA A 65 4.70 5.91 3.12
N ASP A 66 3.93 6.51 4.03
CA ASP A 66 3.19 5.77 5.08
C ASP A 66 1.92 5.08 4.54
N ILE A 67 1.25 5.68 3.55
CA ILE A 67 -0.02 5.20 3.00
C ILE A 67 0.01 5.28 1.49
N LEU A 68 -0.23 4.14 0.84
CA LEU A 68 -0.27 4.04 -0.61
C LEU A 68 -1.67 3.63 -1.09
N PHE A 69 -2.23 4.41 -2.02
CA PHE A 69 -3.44 4.05 -2.74
C PHE A 69 -3.10 3.54 -4.14
N ILE A 70 -3.24 2.24 -4.37
CA ILE A 70 -2.97 1.61 -5.66
C ILE A 70 -4.28 1.51 -6.45
N LYS A 71 -4.23 1.84 -7.74
CA LYS A 71 -5.38 1.76 -8.63
C LYS A 71 -4.92 1.36 -10.03
N ASN A 72 -5.55 0.34 -10.60
CA ASN A 72 -5.31 -0.04 -11.98
C ASN A 72 -5.91 1.00 -12.95
N ILE A 73 -5.31 1.10 -14.13
CA ILE A 73 -5.68 2.07 -15.17
C ILE A 73 -7.03 1.76 -15.82
N ASP A 74 -7.46 0.51 -15.80
CA ASP A 74 -8.74 0.01 -16.32
C ASP A 74 -9.91 0.29 -15.36
N ASN A 75 -9.67 0.30 -14.05
CA ASN A 75 -10.70 0.50 -13.03
C ASN A 75 -11.03 1.99 -12.77
N VAL A 76 -11.15 2.83 -13.80
CA VAL A 76 -11.52 4.26 -13.66
C VAL A 76 -13.04 4.41 -13.74
N VAL A 77 -13.65 4.89 -12.65
CA VAL A 77 -15.08 5.23 -12.64
C VAL A 77 -15.34 6.57 -13.32
N PRO A 78 -16.54 6.79 -13.90
CA PRO A 78 -16.96 8.10 -14.39
C PRO A 78 -16.85 9.18 -13.31
N ASP A 79 -16.60 10.43 -13.71
CA ASP A 79 -16.33 11.55 -12.78
C ASP A 79 -17.38 11.71 -11.69
N ARG A 80 -18.67 11.53 -12.02
CA ARG A 80 -19.78 11.61 -11.08
C ARG A 80 -19.73 10.58 -9.92
N LEU A 81 -18.95 9.51 -10.06
CA LEU A 81 -18.79 8.44 -9.05
C LEU A 81 -17.44 8.52 -8.33
N LYS A 82 -16.58 9.48 -8.68
CA LYS A 82 -15.26 9.64 -8.03
C LYS A 82 -15.39 10.14 -6.60
N GLU A 83 -16.41 10.94 -6.30
CA GLU A 83 -16.62 11.52 -4.96
C GLU A 83 -16.75 10.44 -3.88
N ASP A 84 -17.59 9.43 -4.11
CA ASP A 84 -17.74 8.30 -3.19
C ASP A 84 -16.41 7.57 -2.99
N THR A 85 -15.68 7.31 -4.08
CA THR A 85 -14.36 6.66 -4.02
C THR A 85 -13.36 7.47 -3.17
N ILE A 86 -13.37 8.79 -3.30
CA ILE A 86 -12.51 9.68 -2.51
C ILE A 86 -12.91 9.65 -1.04
N THR A 87 -14.20 9.74 -0.74
CA THR A 87 -14.75 9.73 0.62
C THR A 87 -14.37 8.44 1.35
N TYR A 88 -14.58 7.28 0.74
CA TYR A 88 -14.25 6.00 1.36
C TYR A 88 -12.74 5.77 1.48
N LYS A 89 -11.93 6.24 0.53
CA LYS A 89 -10.46 6.21 0.67
C LYS A 89 -9.98 7.00 1.88
N LYS A 90 -10.50 8.21 2.06
CA LYS A 90 -10.19 9.06 3.23
C LYS A 90 -10.67 8.41 4.52
N LEU A 91 -11.87 7.83 4.53
CA LEU A 91 -12.42 7.13 5.69
C LEU A 91 -11.53 5.95 6.11
N ILE A 92 -11.19 5.06 5.16
CA ILE A 92 -10.36 3.88 5.44
C ILE A 92 -8.96 4.29 5.90
N ALA A 93 -8.34 5.29 5.26
CA ALA A 93 -7.06 5.81 5.72
C ALA A 93 -7.17 6.44 7.12
N GLY A 94 -8.25 7.15 7.42
CA GLY A 94 -8.50 7.68 8.76
C GLY A 94 -8.60 6.59 9.81
N VAL A 95 -9.30 5.48 9.51
CA VAL A 95 -9.36 4.30 10.38
C VAL A 95 -7.97 3.69 10.57
N LEU A 96 -7.22 3.50 9.49
CA LEU A 96 -5.85 2.97 9.54
C LEU A 96 -4.93 3.83 10.43
N VAL A 97 -4.88 5.14 10.19
CA VAL A 97 -4.05 6.09 10.96
C VAL A 97 -4.45 6.10 12.43
N SER A 98 -5.75 6.04 12.73
CA SER A 98 -6.24 6.02 14.11
C SER A 98 -5.79 4.76 14.84
N LEU A 99 -5.94 3.58 14.21
CA LEU A 99 -5.50 2.31 14.77
C LEU A 99 -3.98 2.26 14.93
N GLN A 100 -3.23 2.77 13.96
CA GLN A 100 -1.76 2.83 14.02
C GLN A 100 -1.29 3.70 15.19
N LYS A 101 -1.84 4.92 15.33
CA LYS A 101 -1.51 5.83 16.44
C LYS A 101 -1.76 5.20 17.80
N GLN A 102 -2.92 4.54 17.96
CA GLN A 102 -3.26 3.85 19.19
C GLN A 102 -2.31 2.67 19.46
N SER A 103 -1.97 1.89 18.42
CA SER A 103 -1.02 0.78 18.52
C SER A 103 0.36 1.28 18.98
N PHE A 104 0.88 2.36 18.40
CA PHE A 104 2.17 2.94 18.79
C PHE A 104 2.15 3.53 20.19
N ALA A 105 1.05 4.15 20.62
CA ALA A 105 0.91 4.62 21.99
C ALA A 105 1.01 3.46 23.00
N TYR A 106 0.35 2.33 22.71
CA TYR A 106 0.46 1.13 23.54
C TYR A 106 1.84 0.49 23.52
N LEU A 107 2.50 0.42 22.36
CA LEU A 107 3.88 -0.09 22.27
C LEU A 107 4.82 0.77 23.13
N ASN A 108 4.75 2.10 23.02
CA ASN A 108 5.56 2.99 23.85
C ASN A 108 5.29 2.82 25.35
N LEU A 109 4.03 2.59 25.75
CA LEU A 109 3.67 2.31 27.14
C LEU A 109 4.29 0.98 27.62
N LEU A 110 4.23 -0.06 26.80
CA LEU A 110 4.82 -1.37 27.12
C LEU A 110 6.35 -1.29 27.23
N ASP A 111 7.00 -0.64 26.26
CA ASP A 111 8.46 -0.43 26.24
C ASP A 111 8.95 0.38 27.44
N SER A 112 8.11 1.26 27.99
CA SER A 112 8.45 2.01 29.20
C SER A 112 8.57 1.15 30.47
N GLY A 113 7.99 -0.06 30.46
CA GLY A 113 7.89 -0.94 31.63
C GLY A 113 6.99 -0.43 32.75
N LYS A 114 6.31 0.71 32.56
CA LYS A 114 5.48 1.39 33.56
C LYS A 114 4.01 1.36 33.15
N TYR A 115 3.37 0.21 33.35
CA TYR A 115 1.96 0.01 33.04
C TYR A 115 1.22 -0.66 34.20
N THR A 116 -0.09 -0.41 34.28
CA THR A 116 -0.96 -1.06 35.25
C THR A 116 -1.60 -2.33 34.67
N GLN A 117 -2.17 -3.15 35.54
CA GLN A 117 -2.90 -4.34 35.10
C GLN A 117 -4.12 -3.96 34.24
N GLU A 118 -4.79 -2.86 34.56
CA GLU A 118 -5.93 -2.34 33.79
C GLU A 118 -5.51 -1.96 32.37
N GLN A 119 -4.36 -1.30 32.21
CA GLN A 119 -3.82 -0.93 30.89
C GLN A 119 -3.47 -2.18 30.07
N ILE A 120 -2.96 -3.24 30.70
CA ILE A 120 -2.71 -4.51 30.00
C ILE A 120 -4.03 -5.14 29.51
N ILE A 121 -5.09 -5.12 30.32
CA ILE A 121 -6.40 -5.64 29.91
C ILE A 121 -6.98 -4.81 28.75
N GLU A 122 -6.86 -3.48 28.81
CA GLU A 122 -7.26 -2.58 27.72
C GLU A 122 -6.52 -2.90 26.40
N ILE A 123 -5.20 -3.05 26.46
CA ILE A 123 -4.37 -3.41 25.30
C ILE A 123 -4.80 -4.76 24.73
N LEU A 124 -5.03 -5.76 25.58
CA LEU A 124 -5.49 -7.08 25.13
C LEU A 124 -6.85 -6.99 24.42
N GLN A 125 -7.79 -6.21 24.96
CA GLN A 125 -9.08 -5.98 24.32
C GLN A 125 -8.93 -5.26 22.97
N PHE A 126 -8.07 -4.24 22.89
CA PHE A 126 -7.78 -3.54 21.65
C PHE A 126 -7.24 -4.48 20.58
N VAL A 127 -6.24 -5.30 20.91
CA VAL A 127 -5.64 -6.26 19.97
C VAL A 127 -6.67 -7.25 19.46
N GLN A 128 -7.57 -7.74 20.32
CA GLN A 128 -8.59 -8.71 19.94
C GLN A 128 -9.77 -8.10 19.15
N ARG A 129 -10.22 -6.91 19.53
CA ARG A 129 -11.46 -6.31 18.99
C ARG A 129 -11.22 -5.35 17.84
N ASN A 130 -10.11 -4.60 17.88
CA ASN A 130 -9.80 -3.57 16.89
C ASN A 130 -8.81 -4.07 15.84
N LEU A 131 -7.80 -4.85 16.24
CA LEU A 131 -6.82 -5.44 15.31
C LEU A 131 -7.20 -6.86 14.86
N PHE A 132 -8.22 -7.45 15.47
CA PHE A 132 -8.71 -8.82 15.17
C PHE A 132 -7.64 -9.92 15.33
N CYS A 133 -6.59 -9.66 16.11
CA CYS A 133 -5.56 -10.65 16.41
C CYS A 133 -6.03 -11.51 17.60
N ARG A 134 -6.70 -12.62 17.31
CA ARG A 134 -7.18 -13.55 18.33
C ARG A 134 -6.13 -14.60 18.65
N ASN A 135 -5.82 -14.76 19.94
CA ASN A 135 -5.04 -15.90 20.44
C ASN A 135 -6.00 -16.88 21.14
N SER A 136 -6.10 -18.11 20.62
CA SER A 136 -6.98 -19.16 21.15
C SER A 136 -6.62 -19.62 22.57
N GLY A 137 -5.40 -19.35 23.05
CA GLY A 137 -4.95 -19.66 24.41
C GLY A 137 -5.32 -18.62 25.46
N ILE A 138 -5.83 -17.44 25.07
CA ILE A 138 -6.12 -16.32 25.97
C ILE A 138 -7.64 -16.08 25.98
N LYS A 139 -8.33 -16.65 26.98
CA LYS A 139 -9.75 -16.37 27.24
C LYS A 139 -9.84 -15.13 28.13
N ILE A 140 -10.36 -14.05 27.57
CA ILE A 140 -10.67 -12.79 28.28
C ILE A 140 -12.17 -12.56 28.16
#